data_AF-A0AAJ2TH35-F1
#
_entry.id   AF-A0AAJ2TH35-F1
#
_cell.length_a   1.000
_cell.length_b   1.000
_cell.length_c   1.000
_cell.angle_alpha   90.00
_cell.angle_beta   90.00
_cell.angle_gamma   90.00
#
_symmetry.space_group_name_H-M   'P 1'
#
loop_
_entity.id
_entity.type
_entity.pdbx_description
1 polymer ?
#
loop_
_entity_poly.entity_id
_entity_poly.type
_entity_poly.pdbx_seq_one_letter_code
_entity_poly.pdbx_strand_id
1 'polypeptide(L)'
;MLFEWLLGSYLLLIDWLIRLVALCWIPTRTTPGAARSWLLLVGFVPLLGLPLYLLFGHPWLSRERIRRQAEASQVIREEQALQHRLRWTPQPDTASAEIVPLVQRQGDFMPVHGNAVDLLTDYDESLHTLIADIDQAEDRVHLLYYLMFDDAVGEAVVEALQRAAARGVQCRVLLDAVGAKRGLRAYRKRLEARDIEVRAMLPGGLRWRRSGRMDLRNHRKIAVIDNEVAYVGSQNLAGPQFVPGHPNRELVARVRGPAVAHLEAVFASDWYMETGQRLDVIADVPECSDDIATQLLPSGPAYPYSNARDAVAALIHLARRRLVLVTPYFVPDEATLSALRIAALSGVEVQLILSASNNQRLTSWAQEAYYDELLRCGVRIALYEPQFLHAKHMSVDEDIAVLGSINMDIRSFALNAEIGLICYDRALVQQLCAIEDGYLRESRQLDLQQWRSRPTWRRSREGIARLADALM
;
A
#
# COMPACT_ATOMS: atom_id res chain seq x y z
N MET A 1 -46.10 -35.59 -1.14
CA MET A 1 -45.26 -36.67 -1.71
C MET A 1 -44.68 -36.33 -3.08
N LEU A 2 -45.36 -36.47 -4.22
CA LEU A 2 -44.74 -36.28 -5.55
C LEU A 2 -44.05 -34.90 -5.71
N PHE A 3 -44.72 -33.84 -5.25
CA PHE A 3 -44.17 -32.48 -5.25
C PHE A 3 -42.88 -32.34 -4.41
N GLU A 4 -42.83 -32.98 -3.24
CA GLU A 4 -41.66 -32.94 -2.36
C GLU A 4 -40.48 -33.73 -2.96
N TRP A 5 -40.76 -34.87 -3.61
CA TRP A 5 -39.75 -35.64 -4.34
C TRP A 5 -39.19 -34.88 -5.54
N LEU A 6 -40.05 -34.21 -6.30
CA LEU A 6 -39.65 -33.35 -7.42
C LEU A 6 -38.82 -32.15 -6.93
N LEU A 7 -39.25 -31.50 -5.85
CA LEU A 7 -38.51 -30.39 -5.24
C LEU A 7 -37.14 -30.84 -4.72
N GLY A 8 -37.07 -31.97 -4.02
CA GLY A 8 -35.80 -32.52 -3.51
C GLY A 8 -34.84 -32.89 -4.64
N SER A 9 -35.34 -33.49 -5.71
CA SER A 9 -34.54 -33.83 -6.90
C SER A 9 -34.03 -32.57 -7.60
N TYR A 10 -34.85 -31.54 -7.71
CA TYR A 10 -34.47 -30.25 -8.30
C TYR A 10 -33.40 -29.53 -7.48
N LEU A 11 -33.55 -29.48 -6.15
CA LEU A 11 -32.54 -28.91 -5.25
C LEU A 11 -31.20 -29.66 -5.34
N LEU A 12 -31.23 -31.00 -5.40
CA LEU A 12 -30.02 -31.82 -5.57
C LEU A 12 -29.34 -31.56 -6.92
N LEU A 13 -30.12 -31.43 -8.00
CA LEU A 13 -29.58 -31.09 -9.33
C LEU A 13 -28.92 -29.69 -9.34
N ILE A 14 -29.54 -28.70 -8.71
CA ILE A 14 -28.96 -27.36 -8.56
C ILE A 14 -27.67 -27.42 -7.75
N ASP A 15 -27.66 -28.17 -6.64
CA ASP A 15 -26.49 -28.34 -5.77
C ASP A 15 -25.28 -28.88 -6.55
N TRP A 16 -25.49 -29.96 -7.33
CA TRP A 16 -24.46 -30.53 -8.20
C TRP A 16 -24.05 -29.60 -9.33
N LEU A 17 -24.99 -28.88 -9.94
CA LEU A 17 -24.68 -27.91 -10.99
C LEU A 17 -23.77 -26.79 -10.45
N ILE A 18 -24.06 -26.26 -9.25
CA ILE A 18 -23.23 -25.24 -8.59
C ILE A 18 -21.80 -25.78 -8.41
N ARG A 19 -21.63 -27.01 -7.92
CA ARG A 19 -20.31 -27.63 -7.71
C ARG A 19 -19.53 -27.82 -9.00
N LEU A 20 -20.18 -28.33 -10.04
CA LEU A 20 -19.54 -28.56 -11.35
C LEU A 20 -19.14 -27.23 -12.01
N VAL A 21 -20.02 -26.23 -11.98
CA VAL A 21 -19.71 -24.89 -12.48
C VAL A 21 -18.57 -24.28 -11.68
N ALA A 22 -18.60 -24.36 -10.35
CA ALA A 22 -17.53 -23.87 -9.49
C ALA A 22 -16.18 -24.55 -9.80
N LEU A 23 -16.16 -25.87 -10.00
CA LEU A 23 -14.96 -26.63 -10.37
C LEU A 23 -14.34 -26.14 -11.68
N CYS A 24 -15.16 -25.84 -12.69
CA CYS A 24 -14.67 -25.35 -13.98
C CYS A 24 -14.32 -23.85 -13.95
N TRP A 25 -14.99 -23.06 -13.11
CA TRP A 25 -14.89 -21.60 -13.12
C TRP A 25 -13.83 -21.05 -12.15
N ILE A 26 -13.83 -21.49 -10.89
CA ILE A 26 -12.99 -20.95 -9.82
C ILE A 26 -11.48 -21.04 -10.14
N PRO A 27 -10.95 -22.18 -10.64
CA PRO A 27 -9.52 -22.30 -10.96
C PRO A 27 -9.05 -21.38 -12.09
N THR A 28 -9.95 -20.93 -12.97
CA THR A 28 -9.59 -20.04 -14.09
C THR A 28 -9.41 -18.58 -13.68
N ARG A 29 -9.77 -18.25 -12.44
CA ARG A 29 -9.87 -16.88 -11.93
C ARG A 29 -8.94 -16.66 -10.74
N THR A 30 -8.71 -17.67 -9.93
CA THR A 30 -8.01 -17.51 -8.63
C THR A 30 -6.70 -18.28 -8.61
N THR A 31 -5.79 -17.90 -7.70
CA THR A 31 -4.56 -18.65 -7.48
C THR A 31 -4.89 -20.09 -7.04
N PRO A 32 -4.01 -21.08 -7.30
CA PRO A 32 -4.29 -22.46 -6.91
C PRO A 32 -4.56 -22.65 -5.41
N GLY A 33 -4.00 -21.79 -4.55
CA GLY A 33 -4.29 -21.74 -3.12
C GLY A 33 -5.73 -21.32 -2.85
N ALA A 34 -6.10 -20.11 -3.29
CA ALA A 34 -7.44 -19.56 -3.11
C ALA A 34 -8.52 -20.44 -3.78
N ALA A 35 -8.24 -20.98 -4.97
CA ALA A 35 -9.14 -21.87 -5.69
C ALA A 35 -9.52 -23.09 -4.85
N ARG A 36 -8.55 -23.73 -4.18
CA ARG A 36 -8.80 -24.87 -3.29
C ARG A 36 -9.69 -24.48 -2.10
N SER A 37 -9.40 -23.35 -1.46
CA SER A 37 -10.20 -22.84 -0.33
C SER A 37 -11.66 -22.58 -0.73
N TRP A 38 -11.86 -21.91 -1.87
CA TRP A 38 -13.19 -21.62 -2.39
C TRP A 38 -13.94 -22.86 -2.87
N LEU A 39 -13.25 -23.80 -3.52
CA LEU A 39 -13.83 -25.09 -3.92
C LEU A 39 -14.23 -25.94 -2.72
N LEU A 40 -13.45 -25.92 -1.63
CA LEU A 40 -13.84 -26.59 -0.38
C LEU A 40 -15.08 -25.94 0.23
N LEU A 41 -15.14 -24.60 0.30
CA LEU A 41 -16.29 -23.90 0.84
C LEU A 41 -17.57 -24.15 0.03
N VAL A 42 -17.49 -24.03 -1.30
CA VAL A 42 -18.60 -24.36 -2.21
C VAL A 42 -18.92 -25.86 -2.16
N GLY A 43 -17.93 -26.72 -1.95
CA GLY A 43 -18.10 -28.15 -1.79
C GLY A 43 -18.82 -28.54 -0.49
N PHE A 44 -18.58 -27.89 0.63
CA PHE A 44 -19.31 -28.23 1.86
C PHE A 44 -20.64 -27.50 1.99
N VAL A 45 -20.72 -26.25 1.53
CA VAL A 45 -21.89 -25.38 1.73
C VAL A 45 -22.18 -24.57 0.45
N PRO A 46 -22.60 -25.19 -0.67
CA PRO A 46 -22.69 -24.52 -1.98
C PRO A 46 -23.63 -23.32 -2.01
N LEU A 47 -24.77 -23.39 -1.31
CA LEU A 47 -25.76 -22.30 -1.24
C LEU A 47 -25.21 -21.03 -0.57
N LEU A 48 -24.20 -21.16 0.30
CA LEU A 48 -23.52 -20.03 0.96
C LEU A 48 -22.18 -19.72 0.26
N GLY A 49 -21.43 -20.75 -0.07
CA GLY A 49 -20.09 -20.66 -0.65
C GLY A 49 -20.07 -20.00 -2.01
N LEU A 50 -21.06 -20.27 -2.87
CA LEU A 50 -21.12 -19.64 -4.20
C LEU A 50 -21.39 -18.12 -4.08
N PRO A 51 -22.40 -17.64 -3.33
CA PRO A 51 -22.56 -16.20 -3.09
C PRO A 51 -21.31 -15.54 -2.50
N LEU A 52 -20.66 -16.17 -1.52
CA LEU A 52 -19.43 -15.65 -0.94
C LEU A 52 -18.29 -15.58 -1.97
N TYR A 53 -18.13 -16.61 -2.81
CA TYR A 53 -17.13 -16.61 -3.89
C TYR A 53 -17.41 -15.50 -4.91
N LEU A 54 -18.68 -15.31 -5.30
CA LEU A 54 -19.04 -14.26 -6.25
C LEU A 54 -18.82 -12.85 -5.69
N LEU A 55 -18.91 -12.68 -4.36
CA LEU A 55 -18.66 -11.40 -3.69
C LEU A 55 -17.16 -11.14 -3.44
N PHE A 56 -16.40 -12.17 -3.05
CA PHE A 56 -15.04 -12.01 -2.50
C PHE A 56 -13.96 -12.84 -3.21
N GLY A 57 -14.32 -13.85 -3.99
CA GLY A 57 -13.37 -14.84 -4.49
C GLY A 57 -12.43 -14.36 -5.58
N HIS A 58 -12.77 -13.30 -6.31
CA HIS A 58 -11.90 -12.70 -7.33
C HIS A 58 -11.90 -11.18 -7.22
N PRO A 59 -10.74 -10.50 -7.15
CA PRO A 59 -10.69 -9.05 -7.18
C PRO A 59 -11.15 -8.57 -8.57
N TRP A 60 -12.15 -7.70 -8.62
CA TRP A 60 -12.65 -7.18 -9.90
C TRP A 60 -12.87 -5.68 -9.81
N LEU A 61 -12.55 -5.01 -10.91
CA LEU A 61 -12.82 -3.59 -11.14
C LEU A 61 -13.80 -3.45 -12.30
N SER A 62 -14.56 -2.36 -12.32
CA SER A 62 -15.39 -2.02 -13.47
C SER A 62 -14.52 -1.85 -14.72
N ARG A 63 -15.07 -2.23 -15.88
CA ARG A 63 -14.41 -2.02 -17.19
C ARG A 63 -14.04 -0.55 -17.41
N GLU A 64 -14.87 0.36 -16.89
CA GLU A 64 -14.62 1.80 -16.96
C GLU A 64 -13.36 2.20 -16.19
N ARG A 65 -13.15 1.67 -14.98
CA ARG A 65 -11.93 1.94 -14.20
C ARG A 65 -10.68 1.37 -14.86
N ILE A 66 -10.75 0.14 -15.37
CA ILE A 66 -9.64 -0.47 -16.09
C ILE A 66 -9.26 0.37 -17.32
N ARG A 67 -10.26 0.83 -18.09
CA ARG A 67 -10.03 1.70 -19.25
C ARG A 67 -9.39 3.03 -18.82
N ARG A 68 -9.94 3.69 -17.80
CA ARG A 68 -9.40 4.97 -17.29
C ARG A 68 -7.98 4.84 -16.77
N GLN A 69 -7.65 3.75 -16.08
CA GLN A 69 -6.28 3.46 -15.64
C GLN A 69 -5.36 3.31 -16.86
N ALA A 70 -5.75 2.55 -17.88
CA ALA A 70 -4.94 2.36 -19.08
C ALA A 70 -4.70 3.69 -19.83
N GLU A 71 -5.72 4.54 -19.93
CA GLU A 71 -5.62 5.88 -20.50
C GLU A 71 -4.69 6.79 -19.67
N ALA A 72 -4.81 6.79 -18.33
CA ALA A 72 -3.95 7.57 -17.45
C ALA A 72 -2.48 7.11 -17.54
N SER A 73 -2.24 5.79 -17.51
CA SER A 73 -0.94 5.19 -17.75
C SER A 73 -0.34 5.58 -19.11
N GLN A 74 -1.17 5.71 -20.15
CA GLN A 74 -0.71 6.17 -21.45
C GLN A 74 -0.26 7.63 -21.41
N VAL A 75 -1.06 8.53 -20.82
CA VAL A 75 -0.70 9.95 -20.66
C VAL A 75 0.59 10.09 -19.85
N ILE A 76 0.73 9.35 -18.75
CA ILE A 76 1.94 9.33 -17.93
C ILE A 76 3.18 8.97 -18.76
N ARG A 77 3.09 7.98 -19.66
CA ARG A 77 4.22 7.62 -20.54
C ARG A 77 4.54 8.70 -21.57
N GLU A 78 3.51 9.34 -22.13
CA GLU A 78 3.66 10.40 -23.13
C GLU A 78 4.31 11.66 -22.53
N GLU A 79 3.84 12.10 -21.37
CA GLU A 79 4.39 13.28 -20.67
C GLU A 79 5.83 13.07 -20.20
N GLN A 80 6.16 11.90 -19.65
CA GLN A 80 7.53 11.60 -19.24
C GLN A 80 8.50 11.49 -20.41
N ALA A 81 8.03 11.11 -21.61
CA ALA A 81 8.88 11.11 -22.79
C ALA A 81 9.40 12.53 -23.13
N LEU A 82 8.63 13.57 -22.78
CA LEU A 82 9.03 14.97 -22.93
C LEU A 82 10.10 15.36 -21.90
N GLN A 83 10.12 14.70 -20.75
CA GLN A 83 11.03 14.95 -19.63
C GLN A 83 12.34 14.14 -19.69
N HIS A 84 12.70 13.57 -20.85
CA HIS A 84 13.87 12.69 -20.98
C HIS A 84 15.18 13.24 -20.38
N ARG A 85 15.34 14.58 -20.34
CA ARG A 85 16.48 15.27 -19.74
C ARG A 85 16.67 14.96 -18.25
N LEU A 86 15.58 14.69 -17.53
CA LEU A 86 15.56 14.39 -16.10
C LEU A 86 15.79 12.91 -15.80
N ARG A 87 15.92 12.07 -16.84
CA ARG A 87 16.02 10.62 -16.68
C ARG A 87 17.33 10.25 -16.01
N TRP A 88 17.24 9.65 -14.83
CA TRP A 88 18.40 9.02 -14.20
C TRP A 88 18.71 7.68 -14.86
N THR A 89 20.00 7.37 -15.01
CA THR A 89 20.45 6.08 -15.53
C THR A 89 21.33 5.39 -14.49
N PRO A 90 20.94 4.21 -13.99
CA PRO A 90 21.77 3.48 -13.03
C PRO A 90 23.09 3.04 -13.67
N GLN A 91 24.13 2.93 -12.86
CA GLN A 91 25.39 2.32 -13.30
C GLN A 91 25.15 0.85 -13.70
N PRO A 92 25.78 0.36 -14.79
CA PRO A 92 25.69 -1.05 -15.18
C PRO A 92 26.09 -2.01 -14.05
N ASP A 93 25.56 -3.24 -14.10
CA ASP A 93 25.87 -4.33 -13.16
C ASP A 93 25.57 -4.05 -11.67
N THR A 94 24.72 -3.04 -11.40
CA THR A 94 24.20 -2.73 -10.07
C THR A 94 22.79 -3.28 -9.85
N ALA A 95 22.38 -3.45 -8.59
CA ALA A 95 21.01 -3.82 -8.25
C ALA A 95 19.98 -2.81 -8.83
N SER A 96 20.34 -1.51 -8.84
CA SER A 96 19.54 -0.44 -9.43
C SER A 96 19.32 -0.64 -10.95
N ALA A 97 20.34 -1.10 -11.68
CA ALA A 97 20.21 -1.41 -13.12
C ALA A 97 19.26 -2.58 -13.41
N GLU A 98 19.14 -3.53 -12.48
CA GLU A 98 18.23 -4.67 -12.61
C GLU A 98 16.78 -4.32 -12.23
N ILE A 99 16.57 -3.52 -11.18
CA ILE A 99 15.21 -3.20 -10.67
C ILE A 99 14.52 -2.08 -11.46
N VAL A 100 15.26 -1.07 -11.93
CA VAL A 100 14.68 0.11 -12.63
C VAL A 100 13.78 -0.29 -13.81
N PRO A 101 14.19 -1.21 -14.71
CA PRO A 101 13.35 -1.61 -15.84
C PRO A 101 12.09 -2.38 -15.43
N LEU A 102 12.11 -3.09 -14.30
CA LEU A 102 10.92 -3.77 -13.76
C LEU A 102 9.92 -2.74 -13.27
N VAL A 103 10.37 -1.84 -12.38
CA VAL A 103 9.54 -0.78 -11.79
C VAL A 103 8.95 0.12 -12.88
N GLN A 104 9.75 0.51 -13.88
CA GLN A 104 9.28 1.36 -14.97
C GLN A 104 8.21 0.68 -15.81
N ARG A 105 8.37 -0.60 -16.16
CA ARG A 105 7.38 -1.32 -16.98
C ARG A 105 6.10 -1.63 -16.24
N GLN A 106 6.17 -1.77 -14.92
CA GLN A 106 5.02 -2.07 -14.07
C GLN A 106 4.25 -0.82 -13.65
N GLY A 107 4.98 0.23 -13.25
CA GLY A 107 4.42 1.47 -12.72
C GLY A 107 4.24 2.59 -13.75
N ASP A 108 4.79 2.45 -14.95
CA ASP A 108 4.87 3.47 -16.01
C ASP A 108 5.78 4.67 -15.69
N PHE A 109 6.42 4.74 -14.51
CA PHE A 109 7.28 5.86 -14.11
C PHE A 109 8.77 5.59 -14.36
N MET A 110 9.42 6.50 -15.09
CA MET A 110 10.87 6.48 -15.28
C MET A 110 11.59 6.97 -14.02
N PRO A 111 12.84 6.52 -13.76
CA PRO A 111 13.63 7.11 -12.69
C PRO A 111 14.09 8.52 -13.06
N VAL A 112 14.05 9.43 -12.10
CA VAL A 112 14.45 10.84 -12.28
C VAL A 112 15.51 11.26 -11.27
N HIS A 113 16.46 12.09 -11.68
CA HIS A 113 17.44 12.72 -10.79
C HIS A 113 16.96 14.12 -10.37
N GLY A 114 17.78 14.89 -9.66
CA GLY A 114 17.47 16.28 -9.31
C GLY A 114 16.46 16.42 -8.17
N ASN A 115 16.31 15.43 -7.29
CA ASN A 115 15.34 15.48 -6.19
C ASN A 115 16.01 15.75 -4.84
N ALA A 116 15.26 16.30 -3.90
CA ALA A 116 15.58 16.29 -2.48
C ALA A 116 14.50 15.51 -1.73
N VAL A 117 14.92 14.70 -0.75
CA VAL A 117 14.04 13.83 0.04
C VAL A 117 14.39 13.98 1.51
N ASP A 118 13.48 14.59 2.26
CA ASP A 118 13.59 14.78 3.71
C ASP A 118 12.76 13.70 4.42
N LEU A 119 13.40 12.90 5.29
CA LEU A 119 12.74 11.83 6.05
C LEU A 119 12.20 12.35 7.39
N LEU A 120 10.88 12.45 7.49
CA LEU A 120 10.16 12.92 8.68
C LEU A 120 9.73 11.73 9.54
N THR A 121 10.22 11.68 10.77
CA THR A 121 9.98 10.57 11.72
C THR A 121 9.16 10.95 12.94
N ASP A 122 9.11 12.25 13.28
CA ASP A 122 8.24 12.75 14.33
C ASP A 122 6.82 12.94 13.79
N TYR A 123 5.85 12.44 14.54
CA TYR A 123 4.46 12.37 14.09
C TYR A 123 3.81 13.75 14.00
N ASP A 124 4.09 14.63 14.96
CA ASP A 124 3.47 15.95 15.01
C ASP A 124 4.23 16.91 14.08
N GLU A 125 5.55 16.83 14.01
CA GLU A 125 6.38 17.61 13.09
C GLU A 125 6.00 17.39 11.63
N SER A 126 5.75 16.15 11.21
CA SER A 126 5.34 15.87 9.83
C SER A 126 4.00 16.49 9.46
N LEU A 127 3.03 16.47 10.38
CA LEU A 127 1.72 17.11 10.20
C LEU A 127 1.83 18.64 10.23
N HIS A 128 2.62 19.19 11.15
CA HIS A 128 2.87 20.63 11.21
C HIS A 128 3.55 21.14 9.94
N THR A 129 4.53 20.40 9.41
CA THR A 129 5.22 20.76 8.17
C THR A 129 4.26 20.70 6.97
N LEU A 130 3.42 19.65 6.88
CA LEU A 130 2.38 19.57 5.86
C LEU A 130 1.41 20.75 5.93
N ILE A 131 0.92 21.10 7.13
CA ILE A 131 0.01 22.24 7.33
C ILE A 131 0.70 23.56 6.94
N ALA A 132 1.97 23.74 7.32
CA ALA A 132 2.75 24.93 6.97
C ALA A 132 2.91 25.07 5.45
N ASP A 133 3.20 23.97 4.74
CA ASP A 133 3.28 23.99 3.27
C ASP A 133 1.90 24.32 2.65
N ILE A 134 0.79 23.79 3.17
CA ILE A 134 -0.57 24.17 2.72
C ILE A 134 -0.86 25.66 2.98
N ASP A 135 -0.40 26.19 4.11
CA ASP A 135 -0.58 27.60 4.46
C ASP A 135 0.26 28.53 3.58
N GLN A 136 1.38 28.04 3.02
CA GLN A 136 2.22 28.77 2.08
C GLN A 136 1.79 28.61 0.62
N ALA A 137 0.91 27.66 0.32
CA ALA A 137 0.48 27.38 -1.04
C ALA A 137 -0.09 28.61 -1.77
N GLU A 138 0.23 28.74 -3.06
CA GLU A 138 -0.14 29.84 -3.95
C GLU A 138 -1.03 29.42 -5.14
N ASP A 139 -0.91 28.19 -5.66
CA ASP A 139 -1.65 27.71 -6.84
C ASP A 139 -2.62 26.57 -6.50
N ARG A 140 -2.12 25.45 -6.00
CA ARG A 140 -2.92 24.23 -5.79
C ARG A 140 -2.46 23.37 -4.62
N VAL A 141 -3.43 22.73 -3.96
CA VAL A 141 -3.20 21.70 -2.94
C VAL A 141 -4.01 20.45 -3.27
N HIS A 142 -3.34 19.33 -3.42
CA HIS A 142 -3.93 18.03 -3.72
C HIS A 142 -3.62 17.03 -2.62
N LEU A 143 -4.64 16.53 -1.92
CA LEU A 143 -4.50 15.55 -0.85
C LEU A 143 -5.20 14.24 -1.22
N LEU A 144 -4.51 13.11 -1.07
CA LEU A 144 -5.06 11.77 -1.21
C LEU A 144 -4.70 10.94 0.02
N TYR A 145 -5.72 10.51 0.78
CA TYR A 145 -5.49 9.74 2.01
C TYR A 145 -6.50 8.61 2.22
N TYR A 146 -6.01 7.53 2.85
CA TYR A 146 -6.83 6.39 3.28
C TYR A 146 -7.68 6.71 4.52
N LEU A 147 -7.06 7.22 5.60
CA LEU A 147 -7.79 7.68 6.79
C LEU A 147 -7.73 9.20 6.89
N MET A 148 -8.88 9.76 7.23
CA MET A 148 -9.01 11.10 7.81
C MET A 148 -10.03 11.03 8.93
N PHE A 149 -9.63 11.40 10.13
CA PHE A 149 -10.47 11.30 11.34
C PHE A 149 -11.04 12.66 11.73
N ASP A 150 -12.18 12.63 12.40
CA ASP A 150 -12.85 13.81 12.98
C ASP A 150 -12.24 14.15 14.35
N ASP A 151 -10.96 14.49 14.35
CA ASP A 151 -10.15 14.84 15.52
C ASP A 151 -9.40 16.16 15.32
N ALA A 152 -8.51 16.53 16.25
CA ALA A 152 -7.75 17.78 16.18
C ALA A 152 -6.86 17.88 14.93
N VAL A 153 -6.31 16.75 14.45
CA VAL A 153 -5.50 16.72 13.22
C VAL A 153 -6.38 16.93 12.00
N GLY A 154 -7.50 16.20 11.92
CA GLY A 154 -8.47 16.40 10.85
C GLY A 154 -9.01 17.82 10.79
N GLU A 155 -9.28 18.44 11.94
CA GLU A 155 -9.72 19.82 12.05
C GLU A 155 -8.65 20.80 11.54
N ALA A 156 -7.41 20.66 12.01
CA ALA A 156 -6.30 21.53 11.62
C ALA A 156 -6.04 21.49 10.10
N VAL A 157 -6.11 20.30 9.49
CA VAL A 157 -5.98 20.15 8.03
C VAL A 157 -7.14 20.82 7.30
N VAL A 158 -8.37 20.68 7.78
CA VAL A 158 -9.53 21.35 7.16
C VAL A 158 -9.39 22.87 7.26
N GLU A 159 -8.99 23.41 8.41
CA GLU A 159 -8.76 24.84 8.58
C GLU A 159 -7.66 25.35 7.64
N ALA A 160 -6.55 24.61 7.49
CA ALA A 160 -5.47 24.94 6.57
C ALA A 160 -5.95 24.99 5.10
N LEU A 161 -6.71 23.98 4.66
CA LEU A 161 -7.30 23.96 3.33
C LEU A 161 -8.29 25.11 3.12
N GLN A 162 -9.07 25.48 4.14
CA GLN A 162 -9.97 26.62 4.05
C GLN A 162 -9.24 27.96 3.99
N ARG A 163 -8.12 28.10 4.70
CA ARG A 163 -7.23 29.27 4.58
C ARG A 163 -6.63 29.35 3.19
N ALA A 164 -6.15 28.23 2.63
CA ALA A 164 -5.64 28.16 1.27
C ALA A 164 -6.70 28.53 0.22
N ALA A 165 -7.87 27.91 0.28
CA ALA A 165 -8.99 28.23 -0.61
C ALA A 165 -9.44 29.69 -0.51
N ALA A 166 -9.42 30.28 0.69
CA ALA A 166 -9.73 31.70 0.88
C ALA A 166 -8.72 32.65 0.21
N ARG A 167 -7.47 32.20 -0.03
CA ARG A 167 -6.46 32.92 -0.82
C ARG A 167 -6.62 32.69 -2.33
N GLY A 168 -7.54 31.83 -2.76
CA GLY A 168 -7.76 31.47 -4.16
C GLY A 168 -7.04 30.20 -4.62
N VAL A 169 -6.35 29.49 -3.70
CA VAL A 169 -5.62 28.25 -4.01
C VAL A 169 -6.61 27.13 -4.34
N GLN A 170 -6.39 26.42 -5.45
CA GLN A 170 -7.22 25.32 -5.88
C GLN A 170 -6.98 24.08 -5.02
N CYS A 171 -7.94 23.71 -4.19
CA CYS A 171 -7.81 22.58 -3.27
C CYS A 171 -8.64 21.37 -3.74
N ARG A 172 -8.01 20.18 -3.83
CA ARG A 172 -8.69 18.91 -4.11
C ARG A 172 -8.33 17.85 -3.08
N VAL A 173 -9.33 17.11 -2.62
CA VAL A 173 -9.17 16.07 -1.60
C VAL A 173 -9.82 14.76 -2.06
N LEU A 174 -9.01 13.72 -2.14
CA LEU A 174 -9.40 12.34 -2.37
C LEU A 174 -9.32 11.56 -1.06
N LEU A 175 -10.44 11.00 -0.62
CA LEU A 175 -10.51 10.22 0.62
C LEU A 175 -11.08 8.82 0.35
N ASP A 176 -10.46 7.78 0.89
CA ASP A 176 -11.04 6.43 0.78
C ASP A 176 -12.42 6.38 1.44
N ALA A 177 -13.42 5.84 0.73
CA ALA A 177 -14.81 5.89 1.17
C ALA A 177 -15.09 5.13 2.47
N VAL A 178 -14.26 4.16 2.82
CA VAL A 178 -14.45 3.35 4.04
C VAL A 178 -13.44 3.73 5.11
N GLY A 179 -12.15 3.85 4.76
CA GLY A 179 -11.11 4.27 5.71
C GLY A 179 -11.41 5.66 6.29
N ALA A 180 -11.70 6.63 5.43
CA ALA A 180 -11.95 8.01 5.83
C ALA A 180 -13.45 8.33 6.00
N LYS A 181 -14.30 7.32 6.26
CA LYS A 181 -15.75 7.51 6.42
C LYS A 181 -16.10 8.55 7.50
N ARG A 182 -15.32 8.60 8.60
CA ARG A 182 -15.48 9.59 9.68
C ARG A 182 -15.22 11.00 9.18
N GLY A 183 -14.03 11.27 8.63
CA GLY A 183 -13.68 12.57 8.05
C GLY A 183 -14.60 13.00 6.90
N LEU A 184 -14.97 12.07 6.01
CA LEU A 184 -15.93 12.35 4.93
C LEU A 184 -17.29 12.81 5.45
N ARG A 185 -17.79 12.21 6.53
CA ARG A 185 -19.07 12.60 7.14
C ARG A 185 -18.98 13.96 7.83
N ALA A 186 -17.87 14.22 8.51
CA ALA A 186 -17.65 15.44 9.28
C ALA A 186 -17.37 16.65 8.38
N TYR A 187 -16.51 16.49 7.37
CA TYR A 187 -15.84 17.62 6.73
C TYR A 187 -16.23 17.89 5.29
N ARG A 188 -16.74 16.90 4.54
CA ARG A 188 -17.04 17.07 3.10
C ARG A 188 -17.86 18.32 2.81
N LYS A 189 -19.02 18.47 3.45
CA LYS A 189 -19.91 19.62 3.22
C LYS A 189 -19.26 20.96 3.59
N ARG A 190 -18.42 20.96 4.63
CA ARG A 190 -17.73 22.16 5.13
C ARG A 190 -16.61 22.61 4.20
N LEU A 191 -15.92 21.66 3.57
CA LEU A 191 -14.93 21.89 2.54
C LEU A 191 -15.59 22.34 1.23
N GLU A 192 -16.62 21.63 0.76
CA GLU A 192 -17.36 21.97 -0.46
C GLU A 192 -18.02 23.36 -0.38
N ALA A 193 -18.44 23.80 0.81
CA ALA A 193 -18.97 25.15 1.02
C ALA A 193 -17.93 26.28 0.87
N ARG A 194 -16.64 25.94 0.73
CA ARG A 194 -15.52 26.85 0.46
C ARG A 194 -14.84 26.55 -0.88
N ASP A 195 -15.59 25.96 -1.81
CA ASP A 195 -15.13 25.61 -3.16
C ASP A 195 -13.95 24.62 -3.21
N ILE A 196 -13.73 23.87 -2.12
CA ILE A 196 -12.73 22.80 -2.06
C ILE A 196 -13.38 21.51 -2.61
N GLU A 197 -12.76 20.91 -3.63
CA GLU A 197 -13.33 19.73 -4.27
C GLU A 197 -13.02 18.46 -3.48
N VAL A 198 -14.04 17.77 -2.97
CA VAL A 198 -13.86 16.54 -2.19
C VAL A 198 -14.49 15.34 -2.88
N ARG A 199 -13.73 14.27 -3.13
CA ARG A 199 -14.25 13.01 -3.71
C ARG A 199 -13.92 11.82 -2.82
N ALA A 200 -14.87 10.88 -2.76
CA ALA A 200 -14.64 9.58 -2.14
C ALA A 200 -14.14 8.57 -3.17
N MET A 201 -13.01 7.94 -2.89
CA MET A 201 -12.45 6.86 -3.69
C MET A 201 -13.09 5.53 -3.35
N LEU A 202 -13.27 4.67 -4.36
CA LEU A 202 -13.80 3.30 -4.20
C LEU A 202 -15.06 3.21 -3.30
N PRO A 203 -16.13 4.00 -3.58
CA PRO A 203 -17.31 4.09 -2.70
C PRO A 203 -18.12 2.80 -2.56
N GLY A 204 -17.89 1.78 -3.40
CA GLY A 204 -18.63 0.52 -3.36
C GLY A 204 -20.14 0.68 -3.53
N GLY A 205 -20.91 -0.26 -2.97
CA GLY A 205 -22.38 -0.18 -2.86
C GLY A 205 -23.13 -0.31 -4.20
N LEU A 206 -24.34 0.27 -4.28
CA LEU A 206 -25.23 0.19 -5.46
C LEU A 206 -24.60 0.75 -6.76
N ARG A 207 -23.47 1.46 -6.65
CA ARG A 207 -22.64 1.95 -7.76
C ARG A 207 -21.57 0.94 -8.20
N TRP A 208 -21.67 -0.34 -7.79
CA TRP A 208 -20.71 -1.41 -8.11
C TRP A 208 -20.34 -1.46 -9.61
N ARG A 209 -21.29 -1.19 -10.52
CA ARG A 209 -21.04 -1.13 -11.98
C ARG A 209 -20.00 -0.08 -12.41
N ARG A 210 -19.80 0.99 -11.63
CA ARG A 210 -18.80 2.06 -11.85
C ARG A 210 -17.64 2.02 -10.84
N SER A 211 -17.65 1.07 -9.91
CA SER A 211 -16.65 0.93 -8.84
C SER A 211 -15.87 -0.39 -9.01
N GLY A 212 -15.49 -1.04 -7.91
CA GLY A 212 -14.95 -2.39 -7.90
C GLY A 212 -15.51 -3.21 -6.75
N ARG A 213 -14.87 -4.34 -6.47
CA ARG A 213 -15.15 -5.15 -5.27
C ARG A 213 -15.13 -4.28 -4.02
N MET A 214 -16.05 -4.53 -3.09
CA MET A 214 -16.34 -3.63 -1.97
C MET A 214 -15.19 -3.50 -0.97
N ASP A 215 -14.18 -4.33 -1.01
CA ASP A 215 -13.05 -4.39 -0.08
C ASP A 215 -11.71 -3.98 -0.72
N LEU A 216 -11.74 -3.57 -2.00
CA LEU A 216 -10.65 -2.82 -2.62
C LEU A 216 -10.58 -1.44 -1.97
N ARG A 217 -9.36 -0.99 -1.66
CA ARG A 217 -9.13 0.29 -0.99
C ARG A 217 -8.00 1.05 -1.64
N ASN A 218 -8.07 2.38 -1.60
CA ASN A 218 -6.91 3.20 -1.93
C ASN A 218 -6.19 3.53 -0.63
N HIS A 219 -5.01 2.94 -0.49
CA HIS A 219 -4.22 2.97 0.71
C HIS A 219 -3.00 3.90 0.57
N ARG A 220 -2.92 4.67 -0.53
CA ARG A 220 -1.92 5.71 -0.73
C ARG A 220 -2.12 6.86 0.26
N LYS A 221 -1.03 7.55 0.57
CA LYS A 221 -1.00 8.83 1.28
C LYS A 221 -0.10 9.74 0.49
N ILE A 222 -0.71 10.70 -0.19
CA ILE A 222 -0.04 11.65 -1.08
C ILE A 222 -0.55 13.04 -0.74
N ALA A 223 0.35 13.98 -0.55
CA ALA A 223 0.02 15.40 -0.64
C ALA A 223 0.91 16.02 -1.71
N VAL A 224 0.37 16.88 -2.56
CA VAL A 224 1.13 17.69 -3.51
C VAL A 224 0.70 19.13 -3.34
N ILE A 225 1.66 20.03 -3.18
CA ILE A 225 1.44 21.46 -2.98
C ILE A 225 2.23 22.20 -4.05
N ASP A 226 1.53 23.00 -4.84
CA ASP A 226 2.02 23.85 -5.93
C ASP A 226 2.89 23.16 -6.98
N ASN A 227 2.87 21.82 -7.01
CA ASN A 227 3.80 21.02 -7.80
C ASN A 227 5.29 21.30 -7.47
N GLU A 228 5.56 21.83 -6.27
CA GLU A 228 6.91 22.13 -5.78
C GLU A 228 7.35 21.18 -4.65
N VAL A 229 6.40 20.81 -3.79
CA VAL A 229 6.61 19.87 -2.69
C VAL A 229 5.54 18.80 -2.67
N ALA A 230 5.94 17.58 -2.36
CA ALA A 230 5.03 16.48 -2.15
C ALA A 230 5.38 15.67 -0.91
N TYR A 231 4.39 14.95 -0.38
CA TYR A 231 4.53 14.04 0.73
C TYR A 231 4.09 12.65 0.30
N VAL A 232 4.87 11.64 0.68
CA VAL A 232 4.53 10.23 0.48
C VAL A 232 5.02 9.41 1.66
N GLY A 233 4.20 8.47 2.15
CA GLY A 233 4.58 7.69 3.31
C GLY A 233 3.44 6.91 3.93
N SER A 234 3.59 6.68 5.22
CA SER A 234 2.76 5.76 6.00
C SER A 234 1.69 6.46 6.85
N GLN A 235 1.90 7.73 7.21
CA GLN A 235 1.04 8.53 8.08
C GLN A 235 -0.29 8.90 7.45
N ASN A 236 -1.37 8.79 8.23
CA ASN A 236 -2.70 9.25 7.85
C ASN A 236 -3.06 10.60 8.52
N LEU A 237 -4.16 11.21 8.10
CA LEU A 237 -4.70 12.45 8.68
C LEU A 237 -5.52 12.15 9.94
N ALA A 238 -4.84 11.73 11.01
CA ALA A 238 -5.44 11.42 12.30
C ALA A 238 -4.44 11.71 13.44
N GLY A 239 -4.92 11.90 14.66
CA GLY A 239 -4.07 12.02 15.84
C GLY A 239 -3.27 10.74 16.12
N PRO A 240 -2.08 10.82 16.76
CA PRO A 240 -1.17 9.68 16.94
C PRO A 240 -1.80 8.53 17.73
N GLN A 241 -2.78 8.81 18.60
CA GLN A 241 -3.43 7.83 19.47
C GLN A 241 -4.59 7.07 18.82
N PHE A 242 -4.68 7.05 17.48
CA PHE A 242 -5.80 6.36 16.82
C PHE A 242 -5.79 4.84 17.03
N VAL A 243 -4.66 4.24 17.44
CA VAL A 243 -4.61 2.92 18.07
C VAL A 243 -4.64 3.10 19.58
N PRO A 244 -5.73 2.69 20.27
CA PRO A 244 -5.86 2.91 21.71
C PRO A 244 -4.70 2.31 22.50
N GLY A 245 -4.05 3.12 23.33
CA GLY A 245 -2.95 2.71 24.19
C GLY A 245 -1.57 2.62 23.51
N HIS A 246 -1.49 2.80 22.19
CA HIS A 246 -0.25 2.73 21.43
C HIS A 246 -0.20 3.86 20.40
N PRO A 247 0.47 4.99 20.69
CA PRO A 247 0.59 6.05 19.69
C PRO A 247 1.30 5.52 18.44
N ASN A 248 1.02 6.09 17.27
CA ASN A 248 1.56 5.63 16.01
C ASN A 248 2.96 6.19 15.79
N ARG A 249 3.87 5.33 15.33
CA ARG A 249 5.18 5.71 14.78
C ARG A 249 5.16 5.51 13.28
N GLU A 250 5.37 6.58 12.54
CA GLU A 250 5.26 6.62 11.08
C GLU A 250 6.58 7.08 10.46
N LEU A 251 6.68 6.93 9.14
CA LEU A 251 7.73 7.52 8.32
C LEU A 251 7.09 8.17 7.09
N VAL A 252 7.47 9.42 6.83
CA VAL A 252 7.00 10.22 5.70
C VAL A 252 8.20 10.83 4.99
N ALA A 253 8.25 10.74 3.67
CA ALA A 253 9.16 11.55 2.87
C ALA A 253 8.46 12.83 2.44
N ARG A 254 9.11 13.96 2.70
CA ARG A 254 8.84 15.23 2.04
C ARG A 254 9.80 15.35 0.86
N VAL A 255 9.24 15.49 -0.34
CA VAL A 255 9.95 15.39 -1.62
C VAL A 255 9.88 16.74 -2.32
N ARG A 256 11.01 17.19 -2.86
CA ARG A 256 11.12 18.35 -3.76
C ARG A 256 11.85 17.93 -5.02
N GLY A 257 11.58 18.62 -6.13
CA GLY A 257 12.18 18.32 -7.43
C GLY A 257 11.29 17.50 -8.36
N PRO A 258 11.83 17.00 -9.49
CA PRO A 258 11.10 16.31 -10.55
C PRO A 258 10.10 15.22 -10.12
N ALA A 259 10.39 14.49 -9.04
CA ALA A 259 9.52 13.45 -8.50
C ALA A 259 8.16 13.97 -8.02
N VAL A 260 8.04 15.28 -7.73
CA VAL A 260 6.77 15.92 -7.38
C VAL A 260 5.78 15.84 -8.52
N ALA A 261 6.21 16.07 -9.77
CA ALA A 261 5.35 15.91 -10.96
C ALA A 261 4.88 14.46 -11.13
N HIS A 262 5.71 13.47 -10.79
CA HIS A 262 5.30 12.07 -10.81
C HIS A 262 4.24 11.78 -9.73
N LEU A 263 4.38 12.33 -8.53
CA LEU A 263 3.40 12.18 -7.45
C LEU A 263 2.07 12.88 -7.81
N GLU A 264 2.13 14.05 -8.42
CA GLU A 264 0.99 14.77 -8.99
C GLU A 264 0.30 13.94 -10.07
N ALA A 265 1.05 13.27 -10.95
CA ALA A 265 0.49 12.40 -11.97
C ALA A 265 -0.25 11.19 -11.38
N VAL A 266 0.24 10.61 -10.28
CA VAL A 266 -0.50 9.56 -9.55
C VAL A 266 -1.80 10.11 -8.97
N PHE A 267 -1.77 11.30 -8.35
CA PHE A 267 -2.97 11.97 -7.85
C PHE A 267 -3.98 12.23 -8.99
N ALA A 268 -3.52 12.79 -10.11
CA ALA A 268 -4.34 13.09 -11.28
C ALA A 268 -4.95 11.82 -11.89
N SER A 269 -4.21 10.70 -11.91
CA SER A 269 -4.73 9.39 -12.33
C SER A 269 -5.87 8.92 -11.42
N ASP A 270 -5.69 8.98 -10.10
CA ASP A 270 -6.75 8.61 -9.14
C ASP A 270 -7.96 9.57 -9.23
N TRP A 271 -7.71 10.87 -9.47
CA TRP A 271 -8.78 11.84 -9.71
C TRP A 271 -9.58 11.48 -10.96
N TYR A 272 -8.91 11.20 -12.08
CA TYR A 272 -9.54 10.79 -13.33
C TYR A 272 -10.34 9.50 -13.16
N MET A 273 -9.83 8.53 -12.40
CA MET A 273 -10.55 7.30 -12.09
C MET A 273 -11.88 7.56 -11.38
N GLU A 274 -11.94 8.52 -10.46
CA GLU A 274 -13.15 8.83 -9.70
C GLU A 274 -14.10 9.80 -10.41
N THR A 275 -13.58 10.79 -11.13
CA THR A 275 -14.39 11.90 -11.68
C THR A 275 -14.58 11.81 -13.19
N GLY A 276 -13.62 11.22 -13.91
CA GLY A 276 -13.54 11.26 -15.36
C GLY A 276 -13.01 12.59 -15.91
N GLN A 277 -12.57 13.50 -15.04
CA GLN A 277 -11.91 14.74 -15.39
C GLN A 277 -10.40 14.52 -15.44
N ARG A 278 -9.76 14.89 -16.55
CA ARG A 278 -8.31 14.92 -16.65
C ARG A 278 -7.80 16.22 -16.05
N LEU A 279 -6.77 16.12 -15.21
CA LEU A 279 -6.07 17.27 -14.66
C LEU A 279 -4.78 17.48 -15.44
N ASP A 280 -4.39 18.73 -15.63
CA ASP A 280 -3.11 19.08 -16.23
C ASP A 280 -2.01 18.94 -15.17
N VAL A 281 -1.01 18.12 -15.48
CA VAL A 281 0.17 17.91 -14.63
C VAL A 281 1.28 18.81 -15.15
N ILE A 282 1.82 19.67 -14.30
CA ILE A 282 2.93 20.54 -14.68
C ILE A 282 4.20 19.70 -14.70
N ALA A 283 4.79 19.54 -15.87
CA ALA A 283 5.98 18.70 -16.08
C ALA A 283 7.29 19.40 -15.67
N ASP A 284 7.34 20.74 -15.67
CA ASP A 284 8.57 21.48 -15.39
C ASP A 284 8.64 21.83 -13.90
N VAL A 285 9.37 21.00 -13.14
CA VAL A 285 9.67 21.23 -11.72
C VAL A 285 11.16 21.51 -11.58
N PRO A 286 11.57 22.53 -10.80
CA PRO A 286 12.98 22.84 -10.58
C PRO A 286 13.75 21.67 -9.98
N GLU A 287 14.96 21.43 -10.49
CA GLU A 287 15.88 20.43 -9.91
C GLU A 287 16.45 20.93 -8.58
N CYS A 288 16.60 20.03 -7.62
CA CYS A 288 17.25 20.25 -6.34
C CYS A 288 18.74 19.90 -6.43
N SER A 289 19.58 20.63 -5.71
CA SER A 289 21.04 20.41 -5.66
C SER A 289 21.46 19.08 -5.04
N ASP A 290 20.60 18.48 -4.23
CA ASP A 290 20.80 17.18 -3.58
C ASP A 290 20.90 16.03 -4.60
N ASP A 291 20.28 16.20 -5.79
CA ASP A 291 20.35 15.31 -6.95
C ASP A 291 20.03 13.82 -6.66
N ILE A 292 19.11 13.56 -5.71
CA ILE A 292 18.69 12.21 -5.35
C ILE A 292 17.93 11.59 -6.52
N ALA A 293 18.39 10.42 -6.96
CA ALA A 293 17.68 9.60 -7.94
C ALA A 293 16.48 8.90 -7.30
N THR A 294 15.29 9.08 -7.88
CA THR A 294 14.06 8.49 -7.35
C THR A 294 13.21 7.86 -8.45
N GLN A 295 12.33 6.93 -8.08
CA GLN A 295 11.36 6.31 -8.97
C GLN A 295 10.09 5.92 -8.21
N LEU A 296 8.92 6.20 -8.80
CA LEU A 296 7.65 5.80 -8.22
C LEU A 296 7.26 4.37 -8.63
N LEU A 297 6.69 3.66 -7.67
CA LEU A 297 6.08 2.36 -7.84
C LEU A 297 4.63 2.42 -7.33
N PRO A 298 3.68 2.89 -8.15
CA PRO A 298 2.28 2.69 -7.86
C PRO A 298 1.90 1.21 -8.08
N SER A 299 1.01 0.71 -7.24
CA SER A 299 0.44 -0.63 -7.38
C SER A 299 -1.05 -0.63 -7.12
N GLY A 300 -1.72 -1.73 -7.45
CA GLY A 300 -3.11 -1.97 -7.09
C GLY A 300 -3.87 -2.78 -8.14
N PRO A 301 -5.14 -3.09 -7.86
CA PRO A 301 -5.96 -3.97 -8.70
C PRO A 301 -6.23 -3.42 -10.12
N ALA A 302 -5.95 -2.13 -10.35
CA ALA A 302 -6.11 -1.49 -11.65
C ALA A 302 -4.91 -1.74 -12.59
N TYR A 303 -3.76 -2.12 -12.03
CA TYR A 303 -2.56 -2.46 -12.80
C TYR A 303 -2.64 -3.90 -13.31
N PRO A 304 -2.02 -4.19 -14.47
CA PRO A 304 -2.05 -5.53 -15.07
C PRO A 304 -1.21 -6.57 -14.32
N TYR A 305 -0.24 -6.13 -13.51
CA TYR A 305 0.68 -6.97 -12.75
C TYR A 305 0.61 -6.66 -11.25
N SER A 306 1.17 -7.55 -10.43
CA SER A 306 1.29 -7.35 -8.97
C SER A 306 2.51 -6.50 -8.64
N ASN A 307 2.50 -5.23 -9.08
CA ASN A 307 3.67 -4.33 -9.07
C ASN A 307 4.44 -4.31 -7.74
N ALA A 308 3.73 -4.11 -6.62
CA ALA A 308 4.36 -4.05 -5.29
C ALA A 308 5.00 -5.39 -4.89
N ARG A 309 4.27 -6.50 -5.08
CA ARG A 309 4.79 -7.85 -4.78
C ARG A 309 6.06 -8.14 -5.60
N ASP A 310 5.99 -7.92 -6.91
CA ASP A 310 7.08 -8.27 -7.84
C ASP A 310 8.33 -7.45 -7.56
N ALA A 311 8.17 -6.14 -7.33
CA ALA A 311 9.28 -5.27 -6.96
C ALA A 311 9.89 -5.65 -5.60
N VAL A 312 9.07 -5.92 -4.58
CA VAL A 312 9.55 -6.38 -3.27
C VAL A 312 10.32 -7.69 -3.40
N ALA A 313 9.76 -8.69 -4.09
CA ALA A 313 10.43 -9.97 -4.31
C ALA A 313 11.76 -9.81 -5.08
N ALA A 314 11.79 -8.97 -6.12
CA ALA A 314 13.00 -8.68 -6.88
C ALA A 314 14.06 -7.99 -6.01
N LEU A 315 13.68 -7.00 -5.21
CA LEU A 315 14.58 -6.29 -4.29
C LEU A 315 15.17 -7.22 -3.22
N ILE A 316 14.36 -8.15 -2.69
CA ILE A 316 14.86 -9.18 -1.77
C ILE A 316 15.91 -10.07 -2.46
N HIS A 317 15.69 -10.46 -3.71
CA HIS A 317 16.64 -11.25 -4.49
C HIS A 317 17.91 -10.49 -4.89
N LEU A 318 17.82 -9.16 -5.02
CA LEU A 318 18.94 -8.30 -5.38
C LEU A 318 19.84 -7.95 -4.19
N ALA A 319 19.36 -8.12 -2.96
CA ALA A 319 20.14 -7.89 -1.75
C ALA A 319 21.36 -8.83 -1.72
N ARG A 320 22.56 -8.25 -1.54
CA ARG A 320 23.83 -9.00 -1.51
C ARG A 320 24.45 -9.09 -0.12
N ARG A 321 24.15 -8.15 0.78
CA ARG A 321 24.76 -8.02 2.11
C ARG A 321 23.72 -7.89 3.21
N ARG A 322 22.82 -6.90 3.13
CA ARG A 322 21.86 -6.56 4.18
C ARG A 322 20.51 -6.20 3.58
N LEU A 323 19.46 -6.66 4.23
CA LEU A 323 18.07 -6.35 3.89
C LEU A 323 17.33 -6.05 5.19
N VAL A 324 16.78 -4.84 5.32
CA VAL A 324 15.91 -4.48 6.44
C VAL A 324 14.51 -4.24 5.91
N LEU A 325 13.50 -4.85 6.52
CA LEU A 325 12.09 -4.62 6.22
C LEU A 325 11.38 -4.14 7.48
N VAL A 326 10.63 -3.05 7.36
CA VAL A 326 9.82 -2.50 8.43
C VAL A 326 8.37 -2.42 7.97
N THR A 327 7.48 -3.06 8.73
CA THR A 327 6.05 -3.08 8.39
C THR A 327 5.17 -3.36 9.62
N PRO A 328 3.96 -2.77 9.71
CA PRO A 328 3.01 -3.07 10.78
C PRO A 328 2.39 -4.47 10.67
N TYR A 329 2.27 -5.00 9.45
CA TYR A 329 1.63 -6.29 9.17
C TYR A 329 2.47 -7.07 8.17
N PHE A 330 2.80 -8.30 8.55
CA PHE A 330 3.64 -9.19 7.79
C PHE A 330 2.93 -10.53 7.60
N VAL A 331 2.22 -10.64 6.49
CA VAL A 331 1.53 -11.86 6.05
C VAL A 331 1.92 -12.06 4.58
N PRO A 332 3.18 -12.48 4.32
CA PRO A 332 3.72 -12.52 2.97
C PRO A 332 3.04 -13.61 2.15
N ASP A 333 3.02 -13.42 0.84
CA ASP A 333 2.69 -14.50 -0.07
C ASP A 333 3.86 -15.48 -0.23
N GLU A 334 3.61 -16.61 -0.89
CA GLU A 334 4.62 -17.66 -1.08
C GLU A 334 5.87 -17.16 -1.82
N ALA A 335 5.71 -16.23 -2.77
CA ALA A 335 6.82 -15.65 -3.51
C ALA A 335 7.73 -14.82 -2.59
N THR A 336 7.15 -13.92 -1.80
CA THR A 336 7.89 -13.08 -0.85
C THR A 336 8.53 -13.91 0.26
N LEU A 337 7.81 -14.89 0.81
CA LEU A 337 8.35 -15.80 1.83
C LEU A 337 9.53 -16.62 1.29
N SER A 338 9.41 -17.15 0.07
CA SER A 338 10.50 -17.90 -0.56
C SER A 338 11.70 -17.00 -0.86
N ALA A 339 11.49 -15.76 -1.31
CA ALA A 339 12.56 -14.81 -1.56
C ALA A 339 13.35 -14.50 -0.27
N LEU A 340 12.66 -14.22 0.84
CA LEU A 340 13.30 -13.98 2.14
C LEU A 340 14.12 -15.18 2.61
N ARG A 341 13.56 -16.38 2.48
CA ARG A 341 14.26 -17.63 2.82
C ARG A 341 15.50 -17.83 1.95
N ILE A 342 15.41 -17.56 0.64
CA ILE A 342 16.56 -17.68 -0.27
C ILE A 342 17.64 -16.67 0.10
N ALA A 343 17.28 -15.40 0.33
CA ALA A 343 18.23 -14.36 0.72
C ALA A 343 18.98 -14.73 2.01
N ALA A 344 18.24 -15.10 3.07
CA ALA A 344 18.82 -15.48 4.36
C ALA A 344 19.75 -16.71 4.24
N LEU A 345 19.32 -17.76 3.52
CA LEU A 345 20.16 -18.95 3.28
C LEU A 345 21.37 -18.69 2.38
N SER A 346 21.31 -17.64 1.55
CA SER A 346 22.43 -17.18 0.72
C SER A 346 23.44 -16.33 1.50
N GLY A 347 23.21 -16.09 2.79
CA GLY A 347 24.10 -15.34 3.68
C GLY A 347 23.82 -13.84 3.76
N VAL A 348 22.71 -13.36 3.18
CA VAL A 348 22.27 -11.97 3.35
C VAL A 348 21.77 -11.78 4.78
N GLU A 349 22.17 -10.70 5.43
CA GLU A 349 21.63 -10.30 6.73
C GLU A 349 20.22 -9.74 6.57
N VAL A 350 19.22 -10.61 6.78
CA VAL A 350 17.81 -10.23 6.70
C VAL A 350 17.28 -9.88 8.10
N GLN A 351 16.89 -8.62 8.28
CA GLN A 351 16.26 -8.10 9.49
C GLN A 351 14.82 -7.67 9.20
N LEU A 352 13.87 -8.28 9.90
CA LEU A 352 12.45 -7.91 9.88
C LEU A 352 12.11 -7.18 11.18
N ILE A 353 11.61 -5.95 11.08
CA ILE A 353 11.17 -5.14 12.21
C ILE A 353 9.65 -4.99 12.14
N LEU A 354 8.96 -5.44 13.17
CA LEU A 354 7.51 -5.47 13.26
C LEU A 354 7.05 -4.72 14.50
N SER A 355 5.83 -4.21 14.48
CA SER A 355 5.21 -3.69 15.70
C SER A 355 4.89 -4.82 16.68
N ALA A 356 5.24 -4.67 17.96
CA ALA A 356 4.82 -5.59 19.02
C ALA A 356 3.33 -5.43 19.34
N SER A 357 2.80 -4.21 19.18
CA SER A 357 1.38 -3.91 19.30
C SER A 357 0.67 -4.07 17.96
N ASN A 358 -0.61 -4.46 17.96
CA ASN A 358 -1.38 -4.67 16.74
C ASN A 358 -2.86 -4.33 16.97
N ASN A 359 -3.48 -3.63 16.02
CA ASN A 359 -4.90 -3.27 16.05
C ASN A 359 -5.81 -4.33 15.38
N GLN A 360 -5.23 -5.37 14.76
CA GLN A 360 -5.88 -6.47 14.05
C GLN A 360 -5.41 -7.82 14.58
N ARG A 361 -6.16 -8.38 15.54
CA ARG A 361 -5.79 -9.63 16.24
C ARG A 361 -5.63 -10.84 15.31
N LEU A 362 -6.48 -10.98 14.30
CA LEU A 362 -6.41 -12.10 13.36
C LEU A 362 -5.13 -12.03 12.53
N THR A 363 -4.81 -10.85 11.98
CA THR A 363 -3.58 -10.56 11.24
C THR A 363 -2.34 -10.82 12.09
N SER A 364 -2.37 -10.40 13.37
CA SER A 364 -1.29 -10.70 14.33
C SER A 364 -1.06 -12.21 14.49
N TRP A 365 -2.12 -13.01 14.65
CA TRP A 365 -1.97 -14.46 14.77
C TRP A 365 -1.50 -15.12 13.47
N ALA A 366 -1.94 -14.63 12.32
CA ALA A 366 -1.48 -15.12 11.03
C ALA A 366 0.02 -14.83 10.81
N GLN A 367 0.45 -13.61 11.11
CA GLN A 367 1.85 -13.19 11.07
C GLN A 367 2.76 -14.07 11.95
N GLU A 368 2.34 -14.33 13.19
CA GLU A 368 3.05 -15.21 14.14
C GLU A 368 3.27 -16.63 13.57
N ALA A 369 2.39 -17.11 12.69
CA ALA A 369 2.52 -18.43 12.07
C ALA A 369 3.77 -18.57 11.17
N TYR A 370 4.31 -17.46 10.64
CA TYR A 370 5.48 -17.45 9.75
C TYR A 370 6.81 -17.35 10.49
N TYR A 371 6.81 -16.93 11.76
CA TYR A 371 8.04 -16.66 12.51
C TYR A 371 8.94 -17.88 12.68
N ASP A 372 8.38 -19.08 12.86
CA ASP A 372 9.21 -20.29 13.04
C ASP A 372 10.03 -20.61 11.79
N GLU A 373 9.42 -20.49 10.61
CA GLU A 373 10.09 -20.76 9.34
C GLU A 373 11.20 -19.73 9.08
N LEU A 374 10.91 -18.45 9.30
CA LEU A 374 11.84 -17.34 9.11
C LEU A 374 13.03 -17.39 10.07
N LEU A 375 12.78 -17.55 11.37
CA LEU A 375 13.85 -17.65 12.37
C LEU A 375 14.75 -18.85 12.09
N ARG A 376 14.19 -19.97 11.60
CA ARG A 376 14.96 -21.18 11.26
C ARG A 376 15.88 -20.98 10.06
N CYS A 377 15.50 -20.16 9.08
CA CYS A 377 16.36 -19.88 7.91
C CYS A 377 17.35 -18.72 8.13
N GLY A 378 17.38 -18.12 9.32
CA GLY A 378 18.34 -17.09 9.70
C GLY A 378 17.81 -15.66 9.60
N VAL A 379 16.54 -15.45 9.25
CA VAL A 379 15.91 -14.13 9.31
C VAL A 379 15.81 -13.70 10.77
N ARG A 380 16.30 -12.50 11.08
CA ARG A 380 16.17 -11.90 12.41
C ARG A 380 14.85 -11.16 12.50
N ILE A 381 14.11 -11.37 13.59
CA ILE A 381 12.81 -10.72 13.81
C ILE A 381 12.88 -9.89 15.09
N ALA A 382 12.64 -8.59 14.97
CA ALA A 382 12.58 -7.65 16.07
C ALA A 382 11.15 -7.12 16.24
N LEU A 383 10.63 -7.15 17.46
CA LEU A 383 9.32 -6.59 17.80
C LEU A 383 9.51 -5.26 18.51
N TYR A 384 9.13 -4.17 17.86
CA TYR A 384 9.20 -2.81 18.40
C TYR A 384 8.10 -2.58 19.45
N GLU A 385 8.50 -2.21 20.67
CA GLU A 385 7.62 -2.24 21.84
C GLU A 385 6.96 -0.90 22.21
N PRO A 386 7.63 0.29 22.12
CA PRO A 386 7.09 1.51 22.72
C PRO A 386 5.80 2.04 22.10
N GLN A 387 5.66 1.94 20.78
CA GLN A 387 4.61 2.59 19.99
C GLN A 387 4.08 1.59 18.94
N PHE A 388 2.95 1.89 18.32
CA PHE A 388 2.48 1.12 17.18
C PHE A 388 3.30 1.50 15.94
N LEU A 389 4.25 0.66 15.56
CA LEU A 389 5.12 0.90 14.42
C LEU A 389 4.34 0.68 13.12
N HIS A 390 3.85 1.77 12.55
CA HIS A 390 3.11 1.79 11.31
C HIS A 390 3.96 2.25 10.12
N ALA A 391 5.22 2.59 10.32
CA ALA A 391 6.16 2.83 9.22
C ALA A 391 6.27 1.64 8.25
N LYS A 392 6.43 1.95 6.95
CA LYS A 392 6.50 0.99 5.85
C LYS A 392 7.66 1.34 4.94
N HIS A 393 8.76 0.64 5.13
CA HIS A 393 9.97 0.87 4.35
C HIS A 393 10.85 -0.36 4.30
N MET A 394 11.82 -0.32 3.39
CA MET A 394 12.80 -1.36 3.18
C MET A 394 14.11 -0.72 2.72
N SER A 395 15.23 -1.15 3.31
CA SER A 395 16.57 -0.82 2.84
C SER A 395 17.22 -2.07 2.22
N VAL A 396 17.80 -1.93 1.04
CA VAL A 396 18.55 -2.99 0.36
C VAL A 396 20.00 -2.55 0.23
N ASP A 397 20.87 -3.31 0.89
CA ASP A 397 22.29 -3.02 1.04
C ASP A 397 22.53 -1.58 1.49
N GLU A 398 23.35 -0.82 0.75
CA GLU A 398 23.60 0.59 1.01
C GLU A 398 23.09 1.49 -0.14
N ASP A 399 22.34 0.92 -1.08
CA ASP A 399 22.13 1.52 -2.41
C ASP A 399 20.67 1.88 -2.70
N ILE A 400 19.71 1.16 -2.09
CA ILE A 400 18.29 1.33 -2.42
C ILE A 400 17.45 1.45 -1.14
N ALA A 401 16.66 2.50 -1.07
CA ALA A 401 15.61 2.69 -0.08
C ALA A 401 14.24 2.64 -0.75
N VAL A 402 13.28 1.96 -0.13
CA VAL A 402 11.87 1.99 -0.51
C VAL A 402 11.06 2.46 0.67
N LEU A 403 10.20 3.45 0.48
CA LEU A 403 9.30 3.95 1.51
C LEU A 403 7.95 4.34 0.89
N GLY A 404 6.88 4.27 1.66
CA GLY A 404 5.55 4.62 1.15
C GLY A 404 4.42 3.99 1.95
N SER A 405 3.42 3.50 1.24
CA SER A 405 2.21 2.92 1.84
C SER A 405 2.13 1.39 1.78
N ILE A 406 3.05 0.74 1.07
CA ILE A 406 3.06 -0.71 0.81
C ILE A 406 3.30 -1.49 2.12
N ASN A 407 2.32 -2.30 2.54
CA ASN A 407 2.56 -3.31 3.57
C ASN A 407 3.12 -4.59 2.95
N MET A 408 3.77 -5.41 3.76
CA MET A 408 4.24 -6.73 3.34
C MET A 408 3.19 -7.81 3.62
N ASP A 409 1.98 -7.58 3.10
CA ASP A 409 0.84 -8.48 3.27
C ASP A 409 0.07 -8.72 1.94
N ILE A 410 -0.57 -9.90 1.83
CA ILE A 410 -1.34 -10.30 0.65
C ILE A 410 -2.40 -9.26 0.26
N ARG A 411 -3.02 -8.60 1.23
CA ARG A 411 -4.05 -7.58 1.00
C ARG A 411 -3.45 -6.35 0.30
N SER A 412 -2.29 -5.88 0.75
CA SER A 412 -1.56 -4.78 0.13
C SER A 412 -1.11 -5.13 -1.29
N PHE A 413 -0.66 -6.37 -1.51
CA PHE A 413 -0.21 -6.83 -2.82
C PHE A 413 -1.32 -7.07 -3.84
N ALA A 414 -2.51 -7.53 -3.41
CA ALA A 414 -3.57 -7.96 -4.31
C ALA A 414 -4.77 -7.01 -4.38
N LEU A 415 -5.09 -6.29 -3.29
CA LEU A 415 -6.41 -5.63 -3.13
C LEU A 415 -6.32 -4.12 -2.98
N ASN A 416 -5.23 -3.61 -2.39
CA ASN A 416 -5.07 -2.18 -2.15
C ASN A 416 -4.35 -1.52 -3.32
N ALA A 417 -4.77 -0.29 -3.65
CA ALA A 417 -3.91 0.63 -4.36
C ALA A 417 -2.88 1.22 -3.40
N GLU A 418 -1.60 1.03 -3.70
CA GLU A 418 -0.47 1.49 -2.88
C GLU A 418 0.49 2.35 -3.71
N ILE A 419 1.43 2.99 -3.02
CA ILE A 419 2.53 3.72 -3.63
C ILE A 419 3.82 3.47 -2.86
N GLY A 420 4.90 3.21 -3.60
CA GLY A 420 6.27 3.26 -3.11
C GLY A 420 7.06 4.37 -3.81
N LEU A 421 7.88 5.07 -3.04
CA LEU A 421 8.98 5.89 -3.53
C LEU A 421 10.26 5.07 -3.35
N ILE A 422 10.92 4.77 -4.46
CA ILE A 422 12.22 4.10 -4.47
C ILE A 422 13.27 5.19 -4.65
N CYS A 423 14.26 5.22 -3.77
CA CYS A 423 15.37 6.14 -3.82
C CYS A 423 16.67 5.36 -4.04
N TYR A 424 17.48 5.80 -4.99
CA TYR A 424 18.76 5.20 -5.37
C TYR A 424 19.91 6.12 -4.93
N ASP A 425 20.00 6.36 -3.62
CA ASP A 425 21.01 7.24 -3.04
C ASP A 425 21.55 6.69 -1.71
N ARG A 426 22.88 6.63 -1.60
CA ARG A 426 23.55 6.01 -0.45
C ARG A 426 23.43 6.85 0.82
N ALA A 427 23.44 8.18 0.72
CA ALA A 427 23.33 9.04 1.88
C ALA A 427 21.92 8.94 2.50
N LEU A 428 20.89 8.91 1.66
CA LEU A 428 19.51 8.68 2.10
C LEU A 428 19.33 7.28 2.72
N VAL A 429 19.91 6.23 2.12
CA VAL A 429 19.88 4.88 2.68
C VAL A 429 20.53 4.85 4.06
N GLN A 430 21.66 5.54 4.26
CA GLN A 430 22.29 5.67 5.57
C GLN A 430 21.40 6.37 6.61
N GLN A 431 20.68 7.42 6.21
CA GLN A 431 19.70 8.06 7.08
C GLN A 431 18.57 7.09 7.46
N LEU A 432 18.06 6.31 6.49
CA LEU A 432 17.04 5.31 6.73
C LEU A 432 17.54 4.21 7.68
N CYS A 433 18.76 3.70 7.49
CA CYS A 433 19.37 2.73 8.39
C CYS A 433 19.55 3.29 9.82
N ALA A 434 19.87 4.57 9.99
CA ALA A 434 19.94 5.19 11.31
C ALA A 434 18.57 5.22 12.02
N ILE A 435 17.48 5.42 11.26
CA ILE A 435 16.11 5.34 11.77
C ILE A 435 15.78 3.90 12.19
N GLU A 436 16.12 2.92 11.35
CA GLU A 436 15.95 1.48 11.62
C GLU A 436 16.72 1.02 12.86
N ASP A 437 17.97 1.45 13.02
CA ASP A 437 18.79 1.18 14.20
C ASP A 437 18.17 1.82 15.47
N GLY A 438 17.46 2.93 15.32
CA GLY A 438 16.59 3.49 16.36
C GLY A 438 15.48 2.52 16.79
N TYR A 439 14.75 1.95 15.84
CA TYR A 439 13.72 0.95 16.13
C TYR A 439 14.31 -0.31 16.78
N LEU A 440 15.45 -0.80 16.29
CA LEU A 440 16.09 -2.01 16.82
C LEU A 440 16.51 -1.86 18.29
N ARG A 441 16.99 -0.68 18.70
CA ARG A 441 17.36 -0.40 20.10
C ARG A 441 16.18 -0.49 21.07
N GLU A 442 14.98 -0.20 20.59
CA GLU A 442 13.73 -0.25 21.35
C GLU A 442 12.91 -1.52 21.07
N SER A 443 13.50 -2.50 20.39
CA SER A 443 12.84 -3.73 20.01
C SER A 443 13.31 -4.92 20.82
N ARG A 444 12.38 -5.84 21.08
CA ARG A 444 12.71 -7.18 21.58
C ARG A 444 13.00 -8.12 20.41
N GLN A 445 14.21 -8.64 20.36
CA GLN A 445 14.59 -9.69 19.41
C GLN A 445 13.88 -11.00 19.75
N LEU A 446 13.37 -11.70 18.73
CA LEU A 446 12.79 -13.02 18.90
C LEU A 446 13.87 -14.10 18.80
N ASP A 447 13.92 -14.96 19.82
CA ASP A 447 14.75 -16.16 19.80
C ASP A 447 13.94 -17.39 19.33
N LEU A 448 14.55 -18.24 18.52
CA LEU A 448 13.89 -19.43 17.97
C LEU A 448 13.52 -20.46 19.05
N GLN A 449 14.37 -20.69 20.05
CA GLN A 449 14.11 -21.67 21.10
C GLN A 449 12.96 -21.19 21.99
N GLN A 450 13.01 -19.92 22.41
CA GLN A 450 11.94 -19.27 23.15
C GLN A 450 10.62 -19.23 22.35
N TRP A 451 10.70 -18.97 21.05
CA TRP A 451 9.51 -18.99 20.20
C TRP A 451 8.86 -20.37 20.19
N ARG A 452 9.65 -21.45 20.09
CA ARG A 452 9.17 -22.83 20.06
C ARG A 452 8.63 -23.35 21.39
N SER A 453 9.01 -22.76 22.52
CA SER A 453 8.48 -23.16 23.83
C SER A 453 7.03 -22.72 24.09
N ARG A 454 6.41 -21.98 23.16
CA ARG A 454 5.02 -21.52 23.32
C ARG A 454 4.01 -22.69 23.33
N PRO A 455 2.91 -22.59 24.09
CA PRO A 455 1.90 -23.65 24.17
C PRO A 455 1.33 -24.07 22.81
N THR A 456 1.06 -25.37 22.65
CA THR A 456 0.54 -25.94 21.38
C THR A 456 -0.77 -25.32 20.92
N TRP A 457 -1.65 -24.92 21.85
CA TRP A 457 -2.91 -24.24 21.50
C TRP A 457 -2.69 -22.89 20.80
N ARG A 458 -1.61 -22.16 21.15
CA ARG A 458 -1.26 -20.89 20.46
C ARG A 458 -0.86 -21.18 19.01
N ARG A 459 -0.03 -22.21 18.81
CA ARG A 459 0.38 -22.67 17.47
C ARG A 459 -0.81 -23.09 16.60
N SER A 460 -1.79 -23.78 17.18
CA SER A 460 -3.02 -24.14 16.45
C SER A 460 -3.84 -22.91 16.05
N ARG A 461 -3.97 -21.91 16.94
CA ARG A 461 -4.65 -20.65 16.64
C ARG A 461 -3.95 -19.86 15.53
N GLU A 462 -2.62 -19.74 15.59
CA GLU A 462 -1.78 -19.13 14.56
C GLU A 462 -2.00 -19.81 13.20
N GLY A 463 -1.95 -21.15 13.17
CA GLY A 463 -2.20 -21.93 11.96
C GLY A 463 -3.60 -21.77 11.38
N ILE A 464 -4.63 -21.67 12.24
CA ILE A 464 -6.01 -21.39 11.81
C ILE A 464 -6.13 -19.97 11.26
N ALA A 465 -5.51 -18.99 11.90
CA ALA A 465 -5.53 -17.60 11.44
C ALA A 465 -4.92 -17.47 10.03
N ARG A 466 -3.80 -18.14 9.78
CA ARG A 466 -3.17 -18.22 8.45
C ARG A 466 -4.08 -18.80 7.36
N LEU A 467 -5.03 -19.68 7.70
CA LEU A 467 -6.00 -20.20 6.73
C LEU A 467 -7.04 -19.16 6.30
N ALA A 468 -7.34 -18.18 7.16
CA ALA A 468 -8.26 -17.10 6.80
C ALA A 468 -7.69 -16.25 5.66
N ASP A 469 -6.35 -16.11 5.59
CA ASP A 469 -5.68 -15.40 4.50
C ASP A 469 -5.71 -16.16 3.19
N ALA A 470 -5.77 -17.49 3.21
CA ALA A 470 -5.89 -18.33 2.02
C ALA A 470 -7.25 -18.21 1.30
N LEU A 471 -8.18 -17.40 1.82
CA LEU A 471 -9.45 -17.02 1.18
C LEU A 471 -9.35 -15.69 0.42
N MET A 472 -8.31 -14.88 0.69
CA MET A 472 -8.00 -13.62 0.00
C MET A 472 -7.12 -13.89 -1.22
#